data_AF-A0A1M6CMJ6-F1
#
_entry.id   AF-A0A1M6CMJ6-F1
#
_cell.length_a   1.000
_cell.length_b   1.000
_cell.length_c   1.000
_cell.angle_alpha   90.00
_cell.angle_beta   90.00
_cell.angle_gamma   90.00
#
_symmetry.space_group_name_H-M   'P 1'
#
loop_
_entity.id
_entity.type
_entity.pdbx_description
1 polymer ?
#
loop_
_entity_poly.entity_id
_entity_poly.type
_entity_poly.pdbx_seq_one_letter_code
_entity_poly.pdbx_strand_id
1 'polypeptide(L)'
;MRILFSLFLVLVFLGGCKKESDLEAPRTLQAQILGRTWLESREEETAGSDVKVFRPEGYAFPVSWARDGFRFDAGNVFTACGPSPIDGVDTDPGRWLTIGPNKFRITPNTHAAPYTLELVSLENDVLRVKVK
;
A
#
# COMPACT_ATOMS: atom_id res chain seq x y z
N MET A 1 14.74 -44.79 63.05
CA MET A 1 14.49 -45.58 61.82
C MET A 1 13.90 -44.65 60.79
N ARG A 2 14.67 -44.32 59.73
CA ARG A 2 14.24 -43.95 58.35
C ARG A 2 13.33 -42.71 58.17
N ILE A 3 13.45 -41.84 57.16
CA ILE A 3 14.36 -41.62 56.02
C ILE A 3 14.17 -40.13 55.63
N LEU A 4 15.27 -39.49 55.21
CA LEU A 4 15.37 -38.24 54.44
C LEU A 4 14.32 -38.14 53.31
N PHE A 5 13.87 -36.95 52.92
CA PHE A 5 14.09 -36.43 51.56
C PHE A 5 13.59 -34.98 51.43
N SER A 6 14.58 -34.08 51.35
CA SER A 6 14.45 -32.73 50.83
C SER A 6 14.03 -32.80 49.36
N LEU A 7 13.02 -32.01 48.96
CA LEU A 7 12.82 -31.68 47.56
C LEU A 7 12.71 -30.16 47.41
N PHE A 8 13.83 -29.60 46.98
CA PHE A 8 14.04 -28.25 46.46
C PHE A 8 13.77 -28.31 44.95
N LEU A 9 12.85 -27.51 44.41
CA LEU A 9 12.74 -27.04 43.01
C LEU A 9 11.29 -26.55 42.78
N VAL A 10 10.96 -25.46 42.10
CA VAL A 10 11.71 -24.37 41.48
C VAL A 10 10.68 -23.26 41.24
N LEU A 11 11.14 -22.01 41.29
CA LEU A 11 10.36 -20.84 40.90
C LEU A 11 9.75 -21.04 39.50
N VAL A 12 8.43 -21.11 39.41
CA VAL A 12 7.74 -20.92 38.13
C VAL A 12 7.69 -19.42 37.87
N PHE A 13 8.46 -19.02 36.87
CA PHE A 13 8.54 -17.67 36.32
C PHE A 13 7.14 -17.10 36.08
N LEU A 14 6.91 -15.89 36.59
CA LEU A 14 5.85 -15.01 36.11
C LEU A 14 6.09 -14.83 34.60
N GLY A 15 5.21 -15.43 33.81
CA GLY A 15 5.16 -15.22 32.37
C GLY A 15 5.01 -13.73 32.11
N GLY A 16 6.07 -13.13 31.55
CA GLY A 16 5.98 -11.78 31.03
C GLY A 16 4.85 -11.71 30.00
N CYS A 17 4.13 -10.59 29.99
CA CYS A 17 3.25 -10.21 28.89
C CYS A 17 4.05 -10.21 27.59
N LYS A 18 4.14 -11.36 26.92
CA LYS A 18 4.30 -11.37 25.48
C LYS A 18 2.98 -10.90 24.94
N LYS A 19 2.95 -9.64 24.51
CA LYS A 19 1.95 -9.17 23.56
C LYS A 19 2.14 -10.06 22.34
N GLU A 20 1.33 -11.10 22.26
CA GLU A 20 1.11 -11.91 21.07
C GLU A 20 0.56 -10.92 20.03
N SER A 21 1.46 -10.20 19.34
CA SER A 21 1.09 -9.53 18.11
C SER A 21 0.94 -10.66 17.11
N ASP A 22 -0.31 -11.07 16.92
CA ASP A 22 -0.70 -12.10 15.98
C ASP A 22 0.06 -11.95 14.67
N LEU A 23 0.56 -13.08 14.22
CA LEU A 23 1.31 -13.32 13.01
C LEU A 23 0.46 -12.94 11.78
N GLU A 24 0.35 -11.66 11.46
CA GLU A 24 0.11 -11.26 10.08
C GLU A 24 1.41 -11.54 9.30
N ALA A 25 1.37 -12.53 8.40
CA ALA A 25 2.40 -12.67 7.36
C ALA A 25 2.67 -11.28 6.76
N PRO A 26 3.93 -10.92 6.42
CA PRO A 26 4.20 -9.61 5.84
C PRO A 26 3.32 -9.46 4.60
N ARG A 27 2.25 -8.66 4.72
CA ARG A 27 1.42 -8.33 3.57
C ARG A 27 2.35 -7.58 2.65
N THR A 28 2.74 -8.20 1.54
CA THR A 28 3.60 -7.54 0.56
C THR A 28 2.96 -6.21 0.21
N LEU A 29 3.79 -5.18 -0.03
CA LEU A 29 3.31 -3.83 -0.35
C LEU A 29 2.25 -3.86 -1.46
N GLN A 30 2.43 -4.78 -2.41
CA GLN A 30 1.48 -5.16 -3.43
C GLN A 30 0.11 -5.59 -2.87
N ALA A 31 0.05 -6.56 -1.96
CA ALA A 31 -1.21 -7.06 -1.40
C ALA A 31 -2.01 -5.96 -0.69
N GLN A 32 -1.34 -4.96 -0.14
CA GLN A 32 -1.99 -3.85 0.56
C GLN A 32 -2.61 -2.81 -0.38
N ILE A 33 -2.09 -2.65 -1.60
CA ILE A 33 -2.60 -1.68 -2.57
C ILE A 33 -3.71 -2.22 -3.48
N LEU A 34 -3.85 -3.55 -3.57
CA LEU A 34 -4.84 -4.19 -4.44
C LEU A 34 -6.28 -3.92 -4.02
N GLY A 35 -7.16 -3.73 -5.00
CA GLY A 35 -8.60 -3.55 -4.82
C GLY A 35 -9.01 -2.19 -4.26
N ARG A 36 -8.09 -1.23 -4.18
CA ARG A 36 -8.33 0.13 -3.67
C ARG A 36 -8.03 1.17 -4.74
N THR A 37 -8.87 2.20 -4.80
CA THR A 37 -8.58 3.42 -5.56
C THR A 37 -7.66 4.31 -4.73
N TRP A 38 -6.54 4.70 -5.32
CA TRP A 38 -5.55 5.62 -4.75
C TRP A 38 -5.62 6.94 -5.50
N LEU A 39 -5.91 8.03 -4.81
CA LEU A 39 -6.04 9.37 -5.35
C LEU A 39 -4.87 10.25 -4.91
N GLU A 40 -4.37 11.07 -5.82
CA GLU A 40 -3.21 11.94 -5.60
C GLU A 40 -3.51 12.98 -4.50
N SER A 41 -2.64 13.03 -3.50
CA SER A 41 -2.65 13.97 -2.37
C SER A 41 -1.57 15.02 -2.57
N ARG A 42 -1.79 15.93 -3.53
CA ARG A 42 -0.85 16.98 -3.93
C ARG A 42 -0.44 17.88 -2.77
N GLU A 43 -1.32 18.03 -1.79
CA GLU A 43 -1.11 18.82 -0.58
C GLU A 43 -0.06 18.20 0.36
N GLU A 44 0.19 16.88 0.24
CA GLU A 44 1.19 16.15 1.02
C GLU A 44 2.50 15.92 0.24
N GLU A 45 2.58 16.40 -1.00
CA GLU A 45 3.78 16.29 -1.84
C GLU A 45 4.81 17.35 -1.50
N THR A 46 6.08 16.96 -1.52
CA THR A 46 7.19 17.92 -1.40
C THR A 46 7.48 18.55 -2.76
N ALA A 47 7.43 19.87 -2.84
CA ALA A 47 7.75 20.61 -4.07
C ALA A 47 9.15 20.24 -4.61
N GLY A 48 9.22 19.94 -5.91
CA GLY A 48 10.45 19.52 -6.59
C GLY A 48 10.86 18.06 -6.38
N SER A 49 10.07 17.26 -5.64
CA SER A 49 10.30 15.83 -5.51
C SER A 49 9.79 15.04 -6.72
N ASP A 50 10.44 13.92 -7.01
CA ASP A 50 9.97 12.90 -7.96
C ASP A 50 9.00 11.90 -7.32
N VAL A 51 8.70 12.06 -6.03
CA VAL A 51 7.77 11.21 -5.28
C VAL A 51 6.39 11.84 -5.26
N LYS A 52 5.44 11.07 -5.78
CA LYS A 52 4.00 11.35 -5.71
C LYS A 52 3.39 10.72 -4.46
N VAL A 53 2.41 11.39 -3.87
CA VAL A 53 1.73 10.93 -2.65
C VAL A 53 0.27 10.63 -2.97
N PHE A 54 -0.22 9.48 -2.52
CA PHE A 54 -1.59 9.04 -2.74
C PHE A 54 -2.24 8.62 -1.43
N ARG A 55 -3.55 8.85 -1.34
CA ARG A 55 -4.44 8.41 -0.25
C ARG A 55 -5.59 7.59 -0.84
N PRO A 56 -6.21 6.68 -0.08
CA PRO A 56 -7.37 5.94 -0.57
C PRO A 56 -8.55 6.90 -0.82
N GLU A 57 -9.44 6.53 -1.74
CA GLU A 57 -10.63 7.32 -2.13
C GLU A 57 -11.54 7.76 -0.95
N GLY A 58 -11.55 7.02 0.16
CA GLY A 58 -12.29 7.39 1.39
C GLY A 58 -11.61 8.43 2.28
N TYR A 59 -10.40 8.89 1.95
CA TYR A 59 -9.70 9.92 2.71
C TYR A 59 -10.40 11.28 2.56
N ALA A 60 -10.53 12.00 3.66
CA ALA A 60 -11.13 13.34 3.69
C ALA A 60 -10.15 14.38 3.13
N PHE A 61 -10.05 14.45 1.81
CA PHE A 61 -9.20 15.42 1.14
C PHE A 61 -9.66 16.85 1.43
N PRO A 62 -8.72 17.81 1.54
CA PRO A 62 -9.09 19.22 1.50
C PRO A 62 -9.71 19.54 0.13
N VAL A 63 -10.54 20.59 0.12
CA VAL A 63 -11.12 21.14 -1.11
C VAL A 63 -9.98 21.51 -2.06
N SER A 64 -10.01 20.95 -3.26
CA SER A 64 -8.95 21.06 -4.26
C SER A 64 -9.51 20.81 -5.65
N TRP A 65 -8.69 21.01 -6.68
CA TRP A 65 -9.02 20.61 -8.04
C TRP A 65 -9.16 19.08 -8.15
N ALA A 66 -9.79 18.60 -9.22
CA ALA A 66 -9.91 17.19 -9.52
C ALA A 66 -8.56 16.45 -9.42
N ARG A 67 -8.59 15.20 -8.95
CA ARG A 67 -7.41 14.41 -8.60
C ARG A 67 -7.22 13.29 -9.60
N ASP A 68 -5.96 13.09 -9.99
CA ASP A 68 -5.58 11.88 -10.70
C ASP A 68 -5.48 10.73 -9.72
N GLY A 69 -5.62 9.52 -10.22
CA GLY A 69 -5.56 8.33 -9.38
C GLY A 69 -5.39 7.07 -10.18
N PHE A 70 -5.30 5.97 -9.46
CA PHE A 70 -5.24 4.65 -10.05
C PHE A 70 -5.73 3.58 -9.11
N ARG A 71 -5.98 2.41 -9.68
CA ARG A 71 -6.34 1.19 -8.96
C ARG A 71 -5.63 -0.01 -9.59
N PHE A 72 -5.11 -0.87 -8.72
CA PHE A 72 -4.63 -2.19 -9.08
C PHE A 72 -5.67 -3.22 -8.67
N ASP A 73 -6.10 -4.06 -9.60
CA ASP A 73 -7.01 -5.17 -9.34
C ASP A 73 -6.34 -6.53 -9.62
N ALA A 74 -6.95 -7.58 -9.09
CA ALA A 74 -6.57 -8.96 -9.40
C ALA A 74 -6.67 -9.22 -10.92
N GLY A 75 -5.96 -10.26 -11.39
CA GLY A 75 -5.95 -10.59 -12.83
C GLY A 75 -5.15 -9.61 -13.70
N ASN A 76 -4.22 -8.86 -13.09
CA ASN A 76 -3.35 -7.90 -13.76
C ASN A 76 -4.12 -6.75 -14.41
N VAL A 77 -5.24 -6.33 -13.82
CA VAL A 77 -6.05 -5.21 -14.30
C VAL A 77 -5.60 -3.93 -13.61
N PHE A 78 -5.29 -2.91 -14.40
CA PHE A 78 -4.95 -1.56 -13.92
C PHE A 78 -5.99 -0.59 -14.44
N THR A 79 -6.38 0.37 -13.63
CA THR A 79 -7.28 1.45 -14.03
C THR A 79 -6.68 2.76 -13.56
N ALA A 80 -6.29 3.65 -14.47
CA ALA A 80 -6.04 5.04 -14.13
C ALA A 80 -7.36 5.81 -14.12
N CYS A 81 -7.45 6.86 -13.32
CA CYS A 81 -8.60 7.75 -13.32
C CYS A 81 -8.16 9.21 -13.17
N GLY A 82 -8.97 10.12 -13.69
CA GLY A 82 -8.69 11.55 -13.65
C GLY A 82 -9.90 12.40 -14.06
N PRO A 83 -9.77 13.73 -14.07
CA PRO A 83 -10.84 14.63 -14.50
C PRO A 83 -11.26 14.38 -15.95
N SER A 84 -12.56 14.27 -16.16
CA SER A 84 -13.17 14.21 -17.49
C SER A 84 -13.42 15.62 -18.05
N PRO A 85 -13.31 15.83 -19.37
CA PRO A 85 -13.65 17.11 -20.01
C PRO A 85 -15.10 17.58 -19.80
N ILE A 86 -15.99 16.68 -19.37
CA ILE A 86 -17.42 16.95 -19.11
C ILE A 86 -17.74 17.03 -17.61
N ASP A 87 -16.78 17.43 -16.79
CA ASP A 87 -16.92 17.60 -15.32
C ASP A 87 -17.26 16.30 -14.58
N GLY A 88 -16.77 15.17 -15.08
CA GLY A 88 -16.86 13.83 -14.47
C GLY A 88 -15.49 13.24 -14.11
N VAL A 89 -15.46 11.92 -13.86
CA VAL A 89 -14.23 11.13 -13.73
C VAL A 89 -14.12 10.21 -14.92
N ASP A 90 -13.05 10.38 -15.70
CA ASP A 90 -12.70 9.44 -16.77
C ASP A 90 -11.80 8.34 -16.20
N THR A 91 -11.91 7.14 -16.79
CA THR A 91 -11.07 6.00 -16.43
C THR A 91 -10.37 5.44 -17.66
N ASP A 92 -9.06 5.26 -17.55
CA ASP A 92 -8.22 4.67 -18.58
C ASP A 92 -7.78 3.26 -18.17
N PRO A 93 -8.31 2.19 -18.80
CA PRO A 93 -7.96 0.84 -18.46
C PRO A 93 -6.56 0.47 -18.98
N GLY A 94 -5.93 -0.46 -18.29
CA GLY A 94 -4.61 -0.98 -18.62
C GLY A 94 -4.33 -2.31 -17.94
N ARG A 95 -3.08 -2.74 -18.03
CA ARG A 95 -2.57 -3.94 -17.38
C ARG A 95 -1.36 -3.60 -16.54
N TRP A 96 -1.14 -4.36 -15.46
CA TRP A 96 0.07 -4.25 -14.65
C TRP A 96 0.78 -5.59 -14.50
N LEU A 97 2.11 -5.55 -14.45
CA LEU A 97 2.96 -6.71 -14.17
C LEU A 97 4.01 -6.35 -13.11
N THR A 98 4.22 -7.24 -12.14
CA THR A 98 5.33 -7.11 -11.19
C THR A 98 6.65 -7.38 -11.91
N ILE A 99 7.56 -6.41 -11.90
CA ILE A 99 8.91 -6.52 -12.50
C ILE A 99 10.02 -6.43 -11.44
N GLY A 100 9.64 -6.39 -10.17
CA GLY A 100 10.52 -6.39 -9.00
C GLY A 100 9.69 -6.27 -7.71
N PRO A 101 10.30 -6.34 -6.51
CA PRO A 101 9.56 -6.43 -5.25
C PRO A 101 8.50 -5.33 -5.06
N ASN A 102 8.83 -4.09 -5.44
CA ASN A 102 7.96 -2.92 -5.33
C ASN A 102 7.83 -2.18 -6.68
N LYS A 103 8.08 -2.85 -7.80
CA LYS A 103 8.10 -2.24 -9.13
C LYS A 103 7.08 -2.90 -10.04
N PHE A 104 6.25 -2.08 -10.67
CA PHE A 104 5.17 -2.50 -11.54
C PHE A 104 5.34 -1.86 -12.89
N ARG A 105 5.35 -2.66 -13.94
CA ARG A 105 5.21 -2.16 -15.31
C ARG A 105 3.73 -1.98 -15.59
N ILE A 106 3.35 -0.77 -15.99
CA ILE A 106 2.00 -0.44 -16.42
C ILE A 106 1.98 -0.37 -17.94
N THR A 107 1.04 -1.06 -18.55
CA THR A 107 0.77 -1.04 -19.98
C THR A 107 -0.65 -0.52 -20.17
N PRO A 108 -0.85 0.75 -20.53
CA PRO A 108 -2.17 1.28 -20.88
C PRO A 108 -2.80 0.49 -22.03
N ASN A 109 -4.13 0.39 -22.07
CA ASN A 109 -4.84 -0.17 -23.23
C ASN A 109 -4.96 0.83 -24.39
N THR A 110 -4.63 2.10 -24.14
CA THR A 110 -4.54 3.15 -25.16
C THR A 110 -3.21 3.07 -25.91
N HIS A 111 -2.98 3.97 -26.86
CA HIS A 111 -1.70 4.10 -27.57
C HIS A 111 -0.58 4.76 -26.74
N ALA A 112 -0.83 5.03 -25.45
CA ALA A 112 0.18 5.60 -24.56
C ALA A 112 1.35 4.63 -24.32
N ALA A 113 2.54 5.18 -24.13
CA ALA A 113 3.74 4.39 -23.84
C ALA A 113 3.61 3.69 -22.47
N PRO A 114 4.08 2.43 -22.34
CA PRO A 114 4.20 1.79 -21.04
C PRO A 114 5.19 2.51 -20.12
N TYR A 115 4.91 2.51 -18.82
CA TYR A 115 5.75 3.16 -17.80
C TYR A 115 5.90 2.26 -16.57
N THR A 116 6.74 2.67 -15.63
CA THR A 116 6.99 1.94 -14.38
C THR A 116 6.52 2.73 -13.18
N LEU A 117 5.79 2.08 -12.28
CA LEU A 117 5.49 2.57 -10.94
C LEU A 117 6.38 1.85 -9.93
N GLU A 118 7.11 2.62 -9.15
CA GLU A 118 7.91 2.14 -8.02
C GLU A 118 7.27 2.60 -6.71
N LEU A 119 6.80 1.65 -5.90
CA LEU A 119 6.25 1.94 -4.59
C LEU A 119 7.40 2.16 -3.62
N VAL A 120 7.46 3.38 -3.09
CA VAL A 120 8.48 3.83 -2.15
C VAL A 120 8.12 3.39 -0.73
N SER A 121 6.87 3.61 -0.31
CA SER A 121 6.37 3.25 1.02
C SER A 121 4.84 3.18 1.05
N LEU A 122 4.28 2.43 1.98
CA LEU A 122 2.88 2.51 2.37
C LEU A 122 2.78 2.47 3.90
N GLU A 123 2.39 3.59 4.49
CA GLU A 123 2.31 3.74 5.94
C GLU A 123 1.08 4.57 6.28
N ASN A 124 0.22 4.09 7.20
CA ASN A 124 -0.99 4.80 7.64
C ASN A 124 -1.87 5.28 6.47
N ASP A 125 -2.08 4.40 5.47
CA ASP A 125 -2.80 4.69 4.22
C ASP A 125 -2.21 5.88 3.42
N VAL A 126 -0.92 6.15 3.58
CA VAL A 126 -0.14 7.06 2.73
C VAL A 126 0.72 6.23 1.78
N LEU A 127 0.34 6.20 0.51
CA LEU A 127 1.11 5.53 -0.54
C LEU A 127 2.05 6.53 -1.21
N ARG A 128 3.35 6.23 -1.21
CA ARG A 128 4.35 7.03 -1.93
C ARG A 128 4.87 6.28 -3.13
N VAL A 129 4.89 6.93 -4.29
CA VAL A 129 5.21 6.29 -5.57
C VAL A 129 6.15 7.17 -6.38
N LYS A 130 7.07 6.55 -7.12
CA LYS A 130 7.82 7.19 -8.20
C LYS A 130 7.31 6.67 -9.55
N VAL A 131 7.06 7.57 -10.48
CA VAL A 131 6.71 7.24 -11.87
C VAL A 131 7.98 7.35 -12.71
N LYS A 132 8.30 6.33 -13.50
CA LYS A 132 9.53 6.22 -14.31
C LYS A 132 9.25 5.75 -15.72
#